data_AF-A0A444K5F3-F1
#
_entry.id   AF-A0A444K5F3-F1
#
_cell.length_a   1.000
_cell.length_b   1.000
_cell.length_c   1.000
_cell.angle_alpha   90.00
_cell.angle_beta   90.00
_cell.angle_gamma   90.00
#
_symmetry.space_group_name_H-M   'P 1'
#
loop_
_entity.id
_entity.type
_entity.pdbx_description
1 polymer ?
#
loop_
_entity_poly.entity_id
_entity_poly.type
_entity_poly.pdbx_seq_one_letter_code
_entity_poly.pdbx_strand_id
1 'polypeptide(L)'
;KLHAYVLERETTAEEIARLAEKCTGPESFEVKRDVLYLHAPEGLGKSVFANLVPRTLKVPGTARNWRSVQALLEMATKAGA
;
A
#
# COMPACT_ATOMS: atom_id res chain seq x y z
N LYS A 1 6.43 -9.74 -2.78
CA LYS A 1 5.42 -9.85 -1.68
C LYS A 1 4.49 -8.64 -1.70
N LEU A 2 3.17 -8.87 -1.62
CA LEU A 2 2.14 -7.81 -1.69
C LEU A 2 1.78 -7.24 -0.31
N HIS A 3 1.64 -5.92 -0.25
CA HIS A 3 1.17 -5.17 0.91
C HIS A 3 0.08 -4.19 0.48
N ALA A 4 -0.88 -3.97 1.36
CA ALA A 4 -1.92 -2.95 1.20
C ALA A 4 -1.68 -1.84 2.22
N TYR A 5 -1.69 -0.60 1.74
CA TYR A 5 -1.66 0.61 2.53
C TYR A 5 -3.07 1.19 2.50
N VAL A 6 -3.79 1.04 3.61
CA VAL A 6 -5.11 1.65 3.78
C VAL A 6 -4.89 3.08 4.21
N LEU A 7 -5.26 4.03 3.36
CA LEU A 7 -5.04 5.46 3.55
C LEU A 7 -6.28 6.11 4.18
N GLU A 8 -6.09 7.20 4.90
CA GLU A 8 -7.18 7.94 5.54
C GLU A 8 -8.11 8.64 4.53
N ARG A 9 -7.60 8.92 3.33
CA ARG A 9 -8.37 9.49 2.21
C ARG A 9 -7.82 9.00 0.88
N GLU A 10 -8.62 9.19 -0.16
CA GLU A 10 -8.16 9.04 -1.54
C GLU A 10 -7.00 10.00 -1.84
N THR A 11 -6.04 9.52 -2.63
CA THR A 11 -4.92 10.33 -3.11
C THR A 11 -5.24 10.98 -4.44
N THR A 12 -4.83 12.22 -4.59
CA THR A 12 -4.92 12.98 -5.84
C THR A 12 -4.00 12.42 -6.92
N ALA A 13 -4.30 12.70 -8.19
CA ALA A 13 -3.47 12.28 -9.31
C ALA A 13 -2.04 12.83 -9.19
N GLU A 14 -1.88 14.06 -8.69
CA GLU A 14 -0.58 14.70 -8.48
C GLU A 14 0.23 14.02 -7.37
N GLU A 15 -0.42 13.56 -6.29
CA GLU A 15 0.23 12.79 -5.23
C GLU A 15 0.74 11.44 -5.76
N ILE A 16 -0.08 10.77 -6.57
CA ILE A 16 0.28 9.49 -7.20
C ILE A 16 1.42 9.69 -8.20
N ALA A 17 1.39 10.74 -9.03
CA ALA A 17 2.44 11.04 -10.00
C ALA A 17 3.80 11.27 -9.32
N ARG A 18 3.84 12.08 -8.25
CA ARG A 18 5.06 12.30 -7.46
C ARG A 18 5.59 11.01 -6.81
N LEU A 19 4.70 10.08 -6.46
CA LEU A 19 5.11 8.78 -5.95
C LEU A 19 5.66 7.89 -7.06
N ALA A 20 5.05 7.91 -8.24
CA ALA A 20 5.47 7.14 -9.41
C ALA A 20 6.90 7.50 -9.83
N GLU A 21 7.27 8.78 -9.82
CA GLU A 21 8.63 9.25 -10.09
C GLU A 21 9.70 8.62 -9.17
N LYS A 22 9.30 8.20 -7.96
CA LYS A 22 10.20 7.58 -6.98
C LYS A 22 10.23 6.05 -7.06
N CYS A 23 9.37 5.45 -7.87
CA CYS A 23 9.30 4.00 -8.06
C CYS A 23 10.28 3.56 -9.15
N THR A 24 11.57 3.58 -8.84
CA THR A 24 12.66 3.27 -9.79
C THR A 24 13.27 1.89 -9.61
N GLY A 25 12.86 1.16 -8.56
CA GLY A 25 13.37 -0.16 -8.20
C GLY A 25 12.56 -1.32 -8.79
N PRO A 26 12.81 -2.55 -8.31
CA PRO A 26 12.02 -3.74 -8.70
C PRO A 26 10.58 -3.72 -8.15
N GLU A 27 10.24 -2.74 -7.32
CA GLU A 27 8.90 -2.55 -6.82
C GLU A 27 7.92 -2.08 -7.89
N SER A 28 6.66 -2.43 -7.71
CA SER A 28 5.53 -1.89 -8.49
C SER A 28 4.38 -1.60 -7.54
N PHE A 29 3.56 -0.60 -7.87
CA PHE A 29 2.41 -0.25 -7.06
C PHE A 29 1.21 0.14 -7.93
N GLU A 30 0.03 0.00 -7.35
CA GLU A 30 -1.23 0.43 -7.93
C GLU A 30 -2.07 1.10 -6.84
N VAL A 31 -2.78 2.18 -7.18
CA VAL A 31 -3.68 2.86 -6.23
C VAL A 31 -5.11 2.68 -6.71
N LYS A 32 -5.98 2.22 -5.81
CA LYS A 32 -7.43 2.15 -6.04
C LYS A 32 -8.13 2.83 -4.87
N ARG A 33 -8.84 3.93 -5.16
CA ARG A 33 -9.51 4.76 -4.15
C ARG A 33 -8.52 5.21 -3.05
N ASP A 34 -8.74 4.76 -1.83
CA ASP A 34 -8.00 5.02 -0.61
C ASP A 34 -7.01 3.89 -0.27
N VAL A 35 -6.73 2.96 -1.19
CA VAL A 35 -5.81 1.85 -0.96
C VAL A 35 -4.67 1.86 -1.98
N LEU A 36 -3.43 1.89 -1.48
CA LEU A 36 -2.24 1.64 -2.28
C LEU A 36 -1.78 0.20 -2.10
N TYR A 37 -1.70 -0.52 -3.22
CA TYR A 37 -1.15 -1.87 -3.31
C TYR A 37 0.31 -1.80 -3.71
N LEU A 38 1.20 -2.31 -2.86
CA LEU A 38 2.64 -2.33 -3.11
C LEU A 38 3.12 -3.77 -3.28
N HIS A 39 3.64 -4.08 -4.46
CA HIS A 39 4.39 -5.30 -4.71
C HIS A 39 5.89 -5.04 -4.54
N ALA A 40 6.45 -5.59 -3.45
CA ALA A 40 7.89 -5.55 -3.16
C ALA A 40 8.47 -6.98 -3.23
N PRO A 41 9.13 -7.40 -4.34
CA PRO A 41 9.62 -8.77 -4.54
C PRO A 41 10.51 -9.26 -3.40
N GLU A 42 11.49 -8.44 -3.01
CA GLU A 42 12.48 -8.70 -1.95
C GLU A 42 11.93 -8.53 -0.52
N GLY A 43 10.65 -8.15 -0.39
CA GLY A 43 9.99 -7.90 0.88
C GLY A 43 10.06 -6.44 1.34
N LEU A 44 9.11 -6.07 2.20
CA LEU A 44 8.89 -4.67 2.58
C LEU A 44 10.08 -4.06 3.36
N GLY A 45 10.71 -4.83 4.25
CA GLY A 45 11.82 -4.35 5.07
C GLY A 45 13.10 -4.03 4.29
N LYS A 46 13.24 -4.56 3.07
CA LYS A 46 14.37 -4.27 2.17
C LYS A 46 14.02 -3.21 1.12
N SER A 47 12.75 -2.81 1.03
CA SER A 47 12.29 -1.87 0.01
C SER A 47 12.57 -0.44 0.44
N VAL A 48 13.48 0.22 -0.28
CA VAL A 48 13.70 1.67 -0.12
C VAL A 48 12.43 2.43 -0.53
N PHE A 49 11.75 1.97 -1.58
CA PHE A 49 10.52 2.57 -2.06
C PHE A 49 9.41 2.58 -1.00
N ALA A 50 9.22 1.48 -0.27
CA ALA A 50 8.23 1.39 0.82
C ALA A 50 8.41 2.48 1.89
N ASN A 51 9.66 2.88 2.17
CA ASN A 51 9.97 3.94 3.13
C ASN A 51 9.68 5.36 2.59
N LEU A 52 9.58 5.52 1.27
CA LEU A 52 9.28 6.80 0.61
C LEU A 52 7.77 7.04 0.50
N VAL A 53 6.95 5.99 0.47
CA VAL A 53 5.48 6.07 0.35
C VAL A 53 4.87 7.06 1.36
N PRO A 54 5.00 6.88 2.69
CA PRO A 54 4.35 7.77 3.66
C PRO A 54 4.88 9.20 3.59
N ARG A 55 6.17 9.39 3.28
CA ARG A 55 6.80 10.72 3.16
C ARG A 55 6.34 11.48 1.92
N THR A 56 6.03 10.75 0.85
CA THR A 56 5.69 11.34 -0.45
C THR A 56 4.21 11.61 -0.57
N LEU A 57 3.37 10.67 -0.13
CA LEU A 57 1.91 10.86 -0.14
C LEU A 57 1.46 11.82 0.95
N LYS A 58 2.12 11.85 2.13
CA LYS A 58 1.70 12.64 3.30
C LYS A 58 0.24 12.41 3.71
N VAL A 59 -0.34 11.27 3.30
CA VAL A 59 -1.63 10.79 3.75
C VAL A 59 -1.36 9.73 4.81
N PRO A 60 -1.86 9.90 6.05
CA PRO A 60 -1.76 8.86 7.06
C PRO A 60 -2.37 7.56 6.56
N GLY A 61 -1.74 6.44 6.89
CA GLY A 61 -2.21 5.15 6.43
C GLY A 61 -1.55 4.00 7.15
N THR A 62 -2.23 2.86 7.12
CA THR A 62 -1.81 1.64 7.78
C THR A 62 -1.37 0.61 6.75
N ALA A 63 -0.11 0.20 6.82
CA ALA A 63 0.40 -0.90 6.00
C ALA A 63 0.07 -2.25 6.64
N ARG A 64 -0.45 -3.18 5.83
CA ARG A 64 -0.66 -4.59 6.19
C ARG A 64 -0.12 -5.48 5.08
N ASN A 65 0.48 -6.60 5.47
CA ASN A 65 0.83 -7.63 4.51
C ASN A 65 -0.45 -8.29 3.97
N TRP A 66 -0.40 -8.83 2.75
CA TRP A 66 -1.60 -9.40 2.12
C TRP A 66 -2.21 -10.57 2.91
N ARG A 67 -1.39 -11.40 3.58
CA ARG A 67 -1.90 -12.50 4.41
C ARG A 67 -2.77 -11.99 5.56
N SER A 68 -2.37 -10.90 6.19
CA SER A 68 -3.17 -10.23 7.22
C SER A 68 -4.46 -9.65 6.64
N VAL A 69 -4.43 -9.10 5.42
CA VAL A 69 -5.65 -8.63 4.74
C VAL A 69 -6.63 -9.79 4.50
N GLN A 70 -6.13 -10.94 4.03
CA GLN A 70 -6.96 -12.13 3.84
C GLN A 70 -7.56 -12.64 5.15
N ALA A 71 -6.76 -12.70 6.23
CA ALA A 71 -7.26 -13.09 7.55
C ALA A 71 -8.35 -12.13 8.07
N LEU A 72 -8.17 -10.82 7.89
CA LEU A 72 -9.19 -9.82 8.25
C LEU A 72 -10.48 -10.01 7.45
N LEU A 73 -10.36 -10.31 6.14
CA LEU A 73 -11.53 -10.61 5.30
C LEU A 73 -12.26 -11.86 5.79
N GLU A 74 -11.55 -12.94 6.11
CA GLU A 74 -12.14 -14.15 6.66
C GLU A 74 -12.88 -13.89 7.98
N MET A 75 -12.28 -13.10 8.88
CA MET A 75 -12.91 -12.71 10.14
C MET A 75 -14.16 -11.85 9.92
N ALA A 76 -14.08 -10.85 9.05
CA ALA A 76 -15.22 -9.98 8.74
C ALA A 76 -16.38 -10.75 8.09
N THR A 77 -16.06 -11.70 7.21
CA THR A 77 -17.07 -12.54 6.56
C THR A 77 -17.76 -13.48 7.55
N LYS A 78 -17.01 -14.03 8.52
CA LYS A 78 -17.57 -14.90 9.57
C LYS A 78 -18.37 -14.15 10.63
N ALA A 79 -17.98 -12.91 10.94
CA ALA A 79 -18.66 -12.09 11.95
C ALA A 79 -19.96 -11.43 11.44
N GLY A 80 -20.13 -11.34 10.11
CA GLY A 80 -21.36 -10.85 9.48
C GLY A 80 -22.35 -11.93 9.04
N ALA A 81 -22.10 -13.20 9.39
CA ALA A 81 -22.94 -14.36 9.11
C ALA A 81 -23.76 -14.77 10.35
#